data_AF-A0AAW4BKM9-F1
#
_entry.id   AF-A0AAW4BKM9-F1
#
_cell.length_a   1.000
_cell.length_b   1.000
_cell.length_c   1.000
_cell.angle_alpha   90.00
_cell.angle_beta   90.00
_cell.angle_gamma   90.00
#
_symmetry.space_group_name_H-M   'P 1'
#
loop_
_entity.id
_entity.type
_entity.pdbx_description
1 polymer ?
#
loop_
_entity_poly.entity_id
_entity_poly.type
_entity_poly.pdbx_seq_one_letter_code
_entity_poly.pdbx_strand_id
1 'polypeptide(L)'
;ASTQSKILTQEQMKSFIELAITTFPNHQHVYLEGKNDFEKGDFLRHLEVNRNFTIQSCLPLDELVEYIAKARLVVAPDTGVRNIAVSTHTPTVGIFYSTVPFRYTPLEGDHRIVMNANGETPSNEQIIAEMATALEQNKETV
;
A
#
# COMPACT_ATOMS: atom_id res chain seq x y z
N ALA A 1 -5.03 2.31 -9.52
CA ALA A 1 -6.33 1.65 -9.71
C ALA A 1 -6.96 2.06 -11.03
N SER A 2 -7.82 1.23 -11.61
CA SER A 2 -8.59 1.56 -12.83
C SER A 2 -9.75 2.55 -12.57
N THR A 3 -10.18 2.72 -11.33
CA THR A 3 -11.22 3.67 -10.93
C THR A 3 -10.83 4.44 -9.68
N GLN A 4 -11.14 5.74 -9.64
CA GLN A 4 -10.85 6.62 -8.50
C GLN A 4 -11.59 6.19 -7.22
N SER A 5 -12.78 5.59 -7.35
CA SER A 5 -13.56 5.06 -6.23
C SER A 5 -12.88 3.92 -5.45
N LYS A 6 -11.80 3.33 -5.98
CA LYS A 6 -10.99 2.30 -5.31
C LYS A 6 -9.75 2.87 -4.59
N ILE A 7 -9.58 4.19 -4.59
CA ILE A 7 -8.46 4.87 -3.96
C ILE A 7 -8.99 5.70 -2.80
N LEU A 8 -8.22 5.76 -1.71
CA LEU A 8 -8.50 6.70 -0.62
C LEU A 8 -8.57 8.14 -1.18
N THR A 9 -9.35 9.00 -0.54
CA THR A 9 -9.33 10.42 -0.91
C THR A 9 -7.93 10.99 -0.70
N GLN A 10 -7.58 12.08 -1.39
CA GLN A 10 -6.26 12.71 -1.23
C GLN A 10 -6.01 13.12 0.24
N GLU A 11 -7.03 13.63 0.92
CA GLU A 11 -6.96 13.98 2.34
C GLU A 11 -6.67 12.74 3.20
N GLN A 12 -7.43 11.67 3.01
CA GLN A 12 -7.23 10.44 3.76
C GLN A 12 -5.86 9.80 3.47
N MET A 13 -5.43 9.78 2.20
CA MET A 13 -4.12 9.28 1.78
C MET A 13 -2.99 10.12 2.41
N LYS A 14 -3.12 11.45 2.41
CA LYS A 14 -2.15 12.33 3.06
C LYS A 14 -2.01 11.99 4.54
N SER A 15 -3.12 11.96 5.28
CA SER A 15 -3.09 11.63 6.71
C SER A 15 -2.58 10.21 6.97
N PHE A 16 -2.85 9.27 6.06
CA PHE A 16 -2.34 7.91 6.16
C PHE A 16 -0.81 7.88 6.02
N ILE A 17 -0.25 8.55 5.01
CA ILE A 17 1.20 8.61 4.80
C ILE A 17 1.90 9.35 5.94
N GLU A 18 1.35 10.46 6.43
CA GLU A 18 1.86 11.17 7.61
C GLU A 18 1.92 10.25 8.85
N LEU A 19 0.85 9.47 9.08
CA LEU A 19 0.78 8.51 10.17
C LEU A 19 1.78 7.35 9.98
N ALA A 20 1.94 6.84 8.76
CA ALA A 20 2.89 5.76 8.45
C ALA A 20 4.35 6.20 8.66
N ILE A 21 4.72 7.38 8.16
CA ILE A 21 6.05 7.97 8.30
C ILE A 21 6.46 8.07 9.77
N THR A 22 5.54 8.53 10.61
CA THR A 22 5.78 8.74 12.05
C THR A 22 5.74 7.44 12.85
N THR A 23 4.84 6.51 12.49
CA THR A 23 4.69 5.22 13.20
C THR A 23 5.83 4.24 12.87
N PHE A 24 6.34 4.27 11.64
CA PHE A 24 7.40 3.37 11.18
C PHE A 24 8.64 4.15 10.72
N PRO A 25 9.37 4.83 11.64
CA PRO A 25 10.48 5.71 11.27
C PRO A 25 11.69 4.97 10.69
N ASN A 26 11.82 3.67 10.98
CA ASN A 26 12.92 2.83 10.51
C ASN A 26 12.65 2.19 9.13
N HIS A 27 11.51 2.50 8.50
CA HIS A 27 11.17 2.02 7.16
C HIS A 27 11.16 3.19 6.18
N GLN A 28 11.66 2.95 4.97
CA GLN A 28 11.47 3.85 3.85
C GLN A 28 10.04 3.72 3.33
N HIS A 29 9.32 4.83 3.29
CA HIS A 29 7.98 4.92 2.73
C HIS A 29 8.07 5.42 1.31
N VAL A 30 7.50 4.67 0.37
CA VAL A 30 7.51 5.02 -1.06
C VAL A 30 6.08 5.07 -1.56
N TYR A 31 5.64 6.24 -2.03
CA TYR A 31 4.39 6.37 -2.76
C TYR A 31 4.63 6.08 -4.25
N LEU A 32 4.07 4.99 -4.75
CA LEU A 32 4.17 4.59 -6.15
C LEU A 32 3.10 5.31 -6.98
N GLU A 33 3.52 6.11 -7.96
CA GLU A 33 2.58 6.74 -8.87
C GLU A 33 2.04 5.75 -9.90
N GLY A 34 0.76 5.91 -10.23
CA GLY A 34 0.14 5.25 -11.37
C GLY A 34 0.33 6.00 -12.69
N LYS A 35 -0.31 5.46 -13.73
CA LYS A 35 -0.31 6.05 -15.08
C LYS A 35 -1.28 7.22 -15.20
N ASN A 36 -2.37 7.21 -14.42
CA ASN A 36 -3.40 8.24 -14.51
C ASN A 36 -3.09 9.43 -13.60
N ASP A 37 -3.60 10.62 -13.97
CA ASP A 37 -3.37 11.87 -13.22
C ASP A 37 -3.88 11.80 -11.77
N PHE A 38 -5.00 11.11 -11.54
CA PHE A 38 -5.56 10.94 -10.19
C PHE A 38 -4.74 10.00 -9.30
N GLU A 39 -3.71 9.34 -9.83
CA GLU A 39 -2.78 8.48 -9.09
C GLU A 39 -1.45 9.19 -8.79
N LYS A 40 -1.30 10.46 -9.23
CA LYS A 40 -0.09 11.25 -9.02
C LYS A 40 0.05 11.72 -7.59
N GLY A 41 1.29 11.75 -7.12
CA GLY A 41 1.63 12.03 -5.73
C GLY A 41 1.86 13.50 -5.43
N ASP A 42 1.61 14.43 -6.35
CA ASP A 42 2.02 15.84 -6.20
C ASP A 42 1.53 16.51 -4.91
N PHE A 43 0.33 16.13 -4.43
CA PHE A 43 -0.23 16.61 -3.16
C PHE A 43 0.55 16.15 -1.92
N LEU A 44 1.43 15.14 -2.04
CA LEU A 44 2.30 14.60 -1.00
C LEU A 44 3.73 15.17 -1.05
N ARG A 45 4.09 16.00 -2.04
CA ARG A 45 5.46 16.53 -2.21
C ARG A 45 6.01 17.22 -0.97
N HIS A 46 5.14 17.91 -0.21
CA HIS A 46 5.51 18.57 1.04
C HIS A 46 6.02 17.59 2.12
N LEU A 47 5.72 16.29 2.02
CA LEU A 47 6.20 15.25 2.93
C LEU A 47 7.62 14.75 2.58
N GLU A 48 8.18 15.09 1.41
CA GLU A 48 9.56 14.72 1.02
C GLU A 48 10.62 15.43 1.89
N VAL A 49 10.22 16.35 2.78
CA VAL A 49 11.07 16.86 3.87
C VAL A 49 11.48 15.76 4.86
N ASN A 50 10.69 14.68 4.95
CA ASN A 50 11.00 13.52 5.78
C ASN A 50 11.98 12.61 5.04
N ARG A 51 13.13 12.33 5.67
CA ARG A 51 14.20 11.52 5.04
C ARG A 51 13.76 10.10 4.66
N ASN A 52 12.74 9.59 5.33
CA ASN A 52 12.18 8.25 5.14
C ASN A 52 10.95 8.25 4.22
N PHE A 53 10.72 9.27 3.41
CA PHE A 53 9.62 9.32 2.44
C PHE A 53 10.09 9.77 1.06
N THR A 54 9.60 9.11 0.02
CA THR A 54 9.80 9.51 -1.38
C THR A 54 8.57 9.22 -2.24
N ILE A 55 8.43 9.97 -3.33
CA ILE A 55 7.48 9.67 -4.40
C ILE A 55 8.23 9.04 -5.57
N GLN A 56 7.80 7.85 -5.97
CA GLN A 56 8.37 7.11 -7.09
C GLN A 56 7.46 7.26 -8.31
N SER A 57 7.99 7.90 -9.35
CA SER A 57 7.33 8.00 -10.64
C SER A 57 7.02 6.62 -11.23
N CYS A 58 5.95 6.55 -12.02
CA CYS A 58 5.50 5.31 -12.66
C CYS A 58 6.65 4.62 -13.42
N LEU A 59 6.91 3.37 -13.06
CA LEU A 59 7.94 2.53 -13.67
C LEU A 59 7.39 1.72 -14.84
N PRO A 60 8.23 1.31 -15.80
CA PRO A 60 7.94 0.19 -16.71
C PRO A 60 7.60 -1.08 -15.93
N LEU A 61 6.84 -2.00 -16.54
CA LEU A 61 6.33 -3.18 -15.84
C LEU A 61 7.46 -4.07 -15.27
N ASP A 62 8.48 -4.36 -16.06
CA ASP A 62 9.57 -5.25 -15.64
C ASP A 62 10.36 -4.64 -14.47
N GLU A 63 10.65 -3.34 -14.54
CA GLU A 63 11.28 -2.60 -13.44
C GLU A 63 10.40 -2.53 -12.20
N LEU A 64 9.07 -2.39 -12.36
CA LEU A 64 8.13 -2.40 -11.26
C LEU A 64 8.12 -3.74 -10.54
N VAL A 65 8.17 -4.86 -11.26
CA VAL A 65 8.24 -6.21 -10.67
C VAL A 65 9.50 -6.34 -9.82
N GLU A 66 10.66 -5.97 -10.36
CA GLU A 66 11.92 -6.01 -9.61
C GLU A 66 11.93 -5.06 -8.40
N TYR A 67 11.30 -3.90 -8.53
CA TYR A 67 11.19 -2.91 -7.46
C TYR A 67 10.33 -3.44 -6.31
N ILE A 68 9.15 -3.99 -6.63
CA ILE A 68 8.21 -4.57 -5.67
C ILE A 68 8.81 -5.79 -4.96
N ALA A 69 9.56 -6.64 -5.65
CA ALA A 69 10.22 -7.80 -5.06
C ALA A 69 11.21 -7.44 -3.93
N LYS A 70 11.72 -6.20 -3.92
CA LYS A 70 12.63 -5.69 -2.87
C LYS A 70 11.90 -5.01 -1.71
N ALA A 71 10.60 -4.74 -1.85
CA ALA A 71 9.82 -4.07 -0.82
C ALA A 71 9.57 -5.02 0.36
N ARG A 72 9.55 -4.46 1.57
CA ARG A 72 9.23 -5.22 2.79
C ARG A 72 7.73 -5.49 2.93
N LEU A 73 6.92 -4.56 2.44
CA LEU A 73 5.47 -4.60 2.48
C LEU A 73 4.93 -3.72 1.36
N VAL A 74 3.86 -4.16 0.71
CA VAL A 74 3.10 -3.35 -0.25
C VAL A 74 1.69 -3.09 0.30
N VAL A 75 1.34 -1.81 0.44
CA VAL A 75 0.00 -1.39 0.83
C VAL A 75 -0.72 -0.87 -0.41
N ALA A 76 -1.77 -1.55 -0.83
CA ALA A 76 -2.48 -1.19 -2.06
C ALA A 76 -3.94 -1.66 -2.04
N PRO A 77 -4.86 -0.93 -2.70
CA PRO A 77 -6.19 -1.45 -3.00
C PRO A 77 -6.12 -2.59 -4.03
N ASP A 78 -7.26 -3.20 -4.32
CA ASP A 78 -7.44 -4.24 -5.35
C ASP A 78 -7.05 -3.73 -6.76
N THR A 79 -5.76 -3.88 -7.09
CA THR A 79 -5.11 -3.30 -8.27
C THR A 79 -3.96 -4.19 -8.74
N GLY A 80 -3.48 -3.94 -9.97
CA GLY A 80 -2.36 -4.68 -10.56
C GLY A 80 -1.08 -4.66 -9.71
N VAL A 81 -0.79 -3.55 -9.01
CA VAL A 81 0.40 -3.46 -8.14
C VAL A 81 0.34 -4.48 -7.00
N ARG A 82 -0.84 -4.70 -6.40
CA ARG A 82 -1.03 -5.73 -5.38
C ARG A 82 -0.80 -7.13 -5.97
N ASN A 83 -1.30 -7.40 -7.17
CA ASN A 83 -1.10 -8.71 -7.81
C ASN A 83 0.37 -8.97 -8.15
N ILE A 84 1.13 -7.93 -8.53
CA ILE A 84 2.58 -8.04 -8.71
C ILE A 84 3.23 -8.42 -7.38
N ALA A 85 2.89 -7.74 -6.27
CA ALA A 85 3.43 -8.06 -4.95
C ALA A 85 3.15 -9.52 -4.53
N VAL A 86 1.94 -10.02 -4.79
CA VAL A 86 1.61 -11.44 -4.59
C VAL A 86 2.50 -12.35 -5.43
N SER A 87 2.70 -12.05 -6.72
CA SER A 87 3.52 -12.87 -7.61
C SER A 87 5.01 -12.89 -7.23
N THR A 88 5.50 -11.86 -6.55
CA THR A 88 6.88 -11.76 -6.06
C THR A 88 7.04 -12.23 -4.62
N HIS A 89 6.00 -12.81 -4.01
CA HIS A 89 5.96 -13.22 -2.61
C HIS A 89 6.24 -12.06 -1.63
N THR A 90 5.97 -10.83 -2.06
CA THR A 90 6.11 -9.63 -1.25
C THR A 90 4.85 -9.50 -0.38
N PRO A 91 4.98 -9.40 0.96
CA PRO A 91 3.84 -9.23 1.85
C PRO A 91 2.96 -8.05 1.44
N THR A 92 1.64 -8.17 1.65
CA THR A 92 0.71 -7.09 1.30
C THR A 92 -0.28 -6.78 2.40
N VAL A 93 -0.63 -5.50 2.55
CA VAL A 93 -1.87 -5.06 3.19
C VAL A 93 -2.80 -4.53 2.11
N GLY A 94 -3.86 -5.30 1.83
CA GLY A 94 -4.88 -4.97 0.84
C GLY A 94 -6.00 -4.11 1.43
N ILE A 95 -6.30 -2.96 0.83
CA ILE A 95 -7.40 -2.09 1.28
C ILE A 95 -8.66 -2.38 0.44
N PHE A 96 -9.73 -2.88 1.07
CA PHE A 96 -10.97 -3.27 0.41
C PHE A 96 -12.19 -2.59 1.03
N TYR A 97 -13.07 -2.04 0.18
CA TYR A 97 -14.36 -1.46 0.59
C TYR A 97 -15.42 -1.49 -0.52
N SER A 98 -15.02 -1.46 -1.80
CA SER A 98 -15.94 -1.56 -2.95
C SER A 98 -16.06 -2.95 -3.57
N THR A 99 -15.21 -3.90 -3.16
CA THR A 99 -15.18 -5.28 -3.69
C THR A 99 -15.01 -6.25 -2.53
N VAL A 100 -15.81 -7.33 -2.53
CA VAL A 100 -15.71 -8.37 -1.50
C VAL A 100 -14.45 -9.21 -1.79
N PRO A 101 -13.51 -9.34 -0.84
CA PRO A 101 -12.20 -9.98 -1.07
C PRO A 101 -12.26 -11.51 -1.26
N PHE A 102 -13.46 -12.10 -1.21
CA PHE A 102 -13.69 -13.55 -1.16
C PHE A 102 -13.13 -14.33 -2.36
N ARG A 103 -12.76 -13.66 -3.45
CA ARG A 103 -12.10 -14.27 -4.63
C ARG A 103 -10.63 -13.85 -4.84
N TYR A 104 -10.11 -12.92 -4.03
CA TYR A 104 -8.83 -12.23 -4.27
C TYR A 104 -7.86 -12.26 -3.09
N THR A 105 -8.15 -13.08 -2.08
CA THR A 105 -7.23 -13.35 -0.97
C THR A 105 -6.27 -14.45 -1.41
N PRO A 106 -4.96 -14.18 -1.56
CA PRO A 106 -3.99 -15.22 -1.85
C PRO A 106 -4.01 -16.27 -0.73
N LEU A 107 -3.93 -17.55 -1.12
CA LEU A 107 -3.94 -18.67 -0.16
C LEU A 107 -2.56 -18.92 0.45
N GLU A 108 -1.50 -18.44 -0.20
CA GLU A 108 -0.11 -18.59 0.21
C GLU A 108 0.52 -17.20 0.40
N GLY A 109 1.46 -17.08 1.36
CA GLY A 109 2.14 -15.82 1.69
C GLY A 109 1.48 -14.98 2.78
N ASP A 110 2.11 -13.86 3.14
CA ASP A 110 1.60 -12.92 4.16
C ASP A 110 0.81 -11.79 3.48
N HIS A 111 -0.46 -12.07 3.19
CA HIS A 111 -1.36 -11.14 2.50
C HIS A 111 -2.58 -10.83 3.35
N ARG A 112 -2.52 -9.68 4.01
CA ARG A 112 -3.56 -9.15 4.89
C ARG A 112 -4.59 -8.32 4.14
N ILE A 113 -5.79 -8.24 4.70
CA ILE A 113 -6.90 -7.49 4.14
C ILE A 113 -7.51 -6.62 5.23
N VAL A 114 -7.59 -5.32 4.94
CA VAL A 114 -8.29 -4.33 5.75
C VAL A 114 -9.62 -4.04 5.05
N MET A 115 -10.74 -4.33 5.71
CA MET A 115 -12.07 -3.99 5.22
C MET A 115 -13.05 -3.77 6.37
N ASN A 116 -14.06 -2.93 6.17
CA ASN A 116 -15.21 -2.84 7.06
C ASN A 116 -16.36 -3.70 6.52
N ALA A 117 -17.04 -4.44 7.40
CA ALA A 117 -18.13 -5.35 7.00
C ALA A 117 -19.33 -4.62 6.37
N ASN A 118 -19.50 -3.33 6.67
CA ASN A 118 -20.55 -2.48 6.10
C ASN A 118 -20.16 -1.86 4.73
N GLY A 119 -18.95 -2.15 4.21
CA GLY A 119 -18.46 -1.61 2.95
C GLY A 119 -17.93 -0.17 3.03
N GLU A 120 -17.85 0.42 4.22
CA GLU A 120 -17.21 1.73 4.41
C GLU A 120 -15.70 1.62 4.21
N THR A 121 -15.08 2.71 3.77
CA THR A 121 -13.62 2.81 3.66
C THR A 121 -12.99 2.60 5.04
N PRO A 122 -11.98 1.72 5.18
CA PRO A 122 -11.26 1.56 6.43
C PRO A 122 -10.61 2.86 6.91
N SER A 123 -10.49 3.00 8.22
CA SER A 123 -9.74 4.10 8.83
C SER A 123 -8.23 3.91 8.64
N ASN A 124 -7.48 5.01 8.74
CA ASN A 124 -6.02 4.96 8.62
C ASN A 124 -5.39 4.12 9.74
N GLU A 125 -5.97 4.15 10.95
CA GLU A 125 -5.52 3.37 12.10
C GLU A 125 -5.71 1.87 11.86
N GLN A 126 -6.81 1.45 11.23
CA GLN A 126 -7.01 0.05 10.85
C GLN A 126 -5.94 -0.41 9.85
N ILE A 127 -5.60 0.43 8.87
CA ILE A 127 -4.55 0.11 7.89
C ILE A 127 -3.18 0.01 8.58
N ILE A 128 -2.85 0.96 9.46
CA ILE A 128 -1.59 0.98 10.22
C ILE A 128 -1.46 -0.23 11.15
N ALA A 129 -2.53 -0.66 11.81
CA ALA A 129 -2.52 -1.84 12.66
C ALA A 129 -2.18 -3.13 11.88
N GLU A 130 -2.74 -3.28 10.67
CA GLU A 130 -2.41 -4.41 9.80
C GLU A 130 -0.98 -4.31 9.25
N MET A 131 -0.49 -3.10 8.95
CA MET A 131 0.93 -2.89 8.58
C MET A 131 1.86 -3.30 9.71
N ALA A 132 1.57 -2.91 10.96
CA ALA A 132 2.39 -3.28 12.11
C ALA A 132 2.47 -4.80 12.26
N THR A 133 1.33 -5.48 12.16
CA THR A 133 1.27 -6.94 12.26
C THR A 133 2.06 -7.62 11.15
N ALA A 134 1.92 -7.15 9.90
CA ALA A 134 2.68 -7.67 8.75
C ALA A 134 4.19 -7.47 8.95
N LEU A 135 4.62 -6.31 9.44
CA LEU A 135 6.04 -5.99 9.64
C LEU A 135 6.66 -6.72 10.85
N GLU A 136 5.87 -7.10 11.84
CA GLU A 136 6.33 -7.89 13.00
C GLU A 136 6.55 -9.36 12.66
N GLN A 137 5.63 -10.01 11.96
CA GLN A 137 5.78 -11.42 11.53
C GLN A 137 7.02 -11.62 10.66
N ASN A 138 7.31 -10.59 9.88
CA ASN A 138 8.49 -10.50 9.03
C ASN A 138 9.83 -10.52 9.81
N LYS A 139 9.86 -10.12 11.08
CA LYS A 139 11.09 -10.16 11.91
C LYS A 139 11.45 -11.57 12.37
N GLU A 140 10.51 -12.52 12.37
CA GLU A 140 10.74 -13.89 12.86
C GLU A 140 11.33 -14.82 11.78
N THR A 141 11.42 -14.35 10.53
CA THR A 141 11.86 -15.15 9.37
C THR A 141 13.29 -14.84 8.90
N VAL A 142 14.11 -14.16 9.71
CA VAL A 142 15.52 -13.83 9.41
C VAL A 142 16.46 -14.43 10.46
#